data_AF-A0A147FC12-F1
#
_entry.id   AF-A0A147FC12-F1
#
_cell.length_a   1.000
_cell.length_b   1.000
_cell.length_c   1.000
_cell.angle_alpha   90.00
_cell.angle_beta   90.00
_cell.angle_gamma   90.00
#
_symmetry.space_group_name_H-M   'P 1'
#
loop_
_entity.id
_entity.type
_entity.pdbx_description
1 polymer ?
#
loop_
_entity_poly.entity_id
_entity_poly.type
_entity_poly.pdbx_seq_one_letter_code
_entity_poly.pdbx_strand_id
1 'polypeptide(L)'
;LVAALAAASTPIFVSMFGHPMEDGLLTMALAVALVWWQRAVLTARWWPLVMAAVFVGVGFQAKMMSAWFVLPALVVGTVIATPTIRRGLARASALVGASVVASIAWIAAIALTPAGARPYIDGSTDNDVFAMVFGYNGLDRFVPGAVPGSVGGPSGGGLGEGLSALGRAFGSHAGAAADVGSSPTKLLEMPLVTQIGWLYPAALVGLALALWRFWPRRTRLGDRARFALAVVAGLWLATSAVVLSATKVPHTAYVAALGVPLVLLTAMAWSEGGRLLRSARRRDRLVLPALLAAQGAWWGVLAREAQLPEAFATGAGVVLVAGVVLGVVGAWPRRTRPTLARALPGVLALALLCAPVAASLQVLDANRDGSGGDAYVGIAPRSEHPTEPFAISPPAFWGGTPQISSGVAQLAAAARADGGGADGAPLLVSDSWSVSAQIIDATGASVLTDGGYSGRVPVFTASALQSMERSGRVHLFAVSSGASKTDPVREVATEPGCHEVKAWQLGDPGKAGDTAHGSSKPGSVALYSCGGGAT
;
A
#
# COMPACT_ATOMS: atom_id res chain seq x y z
N LEU A 1 7.16 12.49 -18.96
CA LEU A 1 6.49 11.55 -19.88
C LEU A 1 6.83 10.10 -19.57
N VAL A 2 8.08 9.63 -19.75
CA VAL A 2 8.43 8.22 -19.44
C VAL A 2 8.13 7.83 -17.99
N ALA A 3 8.49 8.66 -17.00
CA ALA A 3 8.13 8.41 -15.60
C ALA A 3 6.61 8.36 -15.37
N ALA A 4 5.84 9.21 -16.07
CA ALA A 4 4.39 9.24 -15.96
C ALA A 4 3.75 8.01 -16.62
N LEU A 5 4.24 7.59 -17.79
CA LEU A 5 3.80 6.36 -18.45
C LEU A 5 4.14 5.13 -17.60
N ALA A 6 5.36 5.08 -17.05
CA ALA A 6 5.78 4.01 -16.14
C ALA A 6 4.89 3.95 -14.89
N ALA A 7 4.52 5.09 -14.31
CA ALA A 7 3.57 5.15 -13.19
C ALA A 7 2.17 4.66 -13.61
N ALA A 8 1.66 5.15 -14.74
CA ALA A 8 0.36 4.75 -15.28
C ALA A 8 0.30 3.27 -15.71
N SER A 9 1.45 2.63 -15.91
CA SER A 9 1.56 1.22 -16.28
C SER A 9 2.17 0.37 -15.18
N THR A 10 2.29 0.85 -13.94
CA THR A 10 2.75 0.01 -12.82
C THR A 10 1.52 -0.66 -12.21
N PRO A 11 1.41 -2.00 -12.20
CA PRO A 11 0.16 -2.66 -11.84
C PRO A 11 -0.39 -2.27 -10.47
N ILE A 12 0.47 -2.15 -9.46
CA ILE A 12 0.01 -1.74 -8.13
C ILE A 12 -0.50 -0.30 -8.08
N PHE A 13 0.05 0.61 -8.90
CA PHE A 13 -0.50 1.96 -9.01
C PHE A 13 -1.85 1.96 -9.70
N VAL A 14 -2.05 1.14 -10.74
CA VAL A 14 -3.34 1.02 -11.42
C VAL A 14 -4.41 0.51 -10.46
N SER A 15 -4.14 -0.55 -9.69
CA SER A 15 -5.08 -1.05 -8.69
C SER A 15 -5.31 -0.03 -7.58
N MET A 16 -4.24 0.47 -6.95
CA MET A 16 -4.34 1.39 -5.81
C MET A 16 -5.11 2.67 -6.14
N PHE A 17 -4.87 3.29 -7.30
CA PHE A 17 -5.61 4.50 -7.71
C PHE A 17 -7.02 4.20 -8.25
N GLY A 18 -7.33 2.94 -8.55
CA GLY A 18 -8.68 2.48 -8.89
C GLY A 18 -9.59 2.26 -7.69
N HIS A 19 -9.04 2.24 -6.47
CA HIS A 19 -9.77 1.96 -5.23
C HIS A 19 -9.69 3.14 -4.24
N PRO A 20 -10.73 3.36 -3.41
CA PRO A 20 -10.71 4.39 -2.38
C PRO A 20 -9.77 3.98 -1.23
N MET A 21 -8.49 4.36 -1.34
CA MET A 21 -7.45 4.01 -0.37
C MET A 21 -6.52 5.17 -0.04
N GLU A 22 -6.02 5.18 1.19
CA GLU A 22 -5.12 6.20 1.69
C GLU A 22 -3.72 6.16 1.06
N ASP A 23 -3.27 5.00 0.55
CA ASP A 23 -1.99 4.84 -0.16
C ASP A 23 -1.91 5.73 -1.42
N GLY A 24 -3.04 5.94 -2.10
CA GLY A 24 -3.14 6.83 -3.26
C GLY A 24 -2.78 8.27 -2.89
N LEU A 25 -3.41 8.77 -1.81
CA LEU A 25 -3.16 10.12 -1.30
C LEU A 25 -1.72 10.27 -0.78
N LEU A 26 -1.20 9.28 -0.06
CA LEU A 26 0.19 9.24 0.38
C LEU A 26 1.14 9.35 -0.82
N THR A 27 0.97 8.49 -1.82
CA THR A 27 1.85 8.40 -2.99
C THR A 27 1.86 9.72 -3.76
N MET A 28 0.69 10.33 -3.99
CA MET A 28 0.57 11.64 -4.62
C MET A 28 1.27 12.72 -3.79
N ALA A 29 1.01 12.76 -2.47
CA ALA A 29 1.57 13.77 -1.59
C ALA A 29 3.11 13.73 -1.58
N LEU A 30 3.72 12.54 -1.50
CA LEU A 30 5.18 12.39 -1.55
C LEU A 30 5.78 12.73 -2.92
N ALA A 31 5.07 12.44 -4.02
CA ALA A 31 5.49 12.87 -5.36
C ALA A 31 5.48 14.41 -5.49
N VAL A 32 4.45 15.07 -4.96
CA VAL A 32 4.36 16.54 -4.93
C VAL A 32 5.42 17.13 -4.00
N ALA A 33 5.70 16.51 -2.85
CA ALA A 33 6.79 16.90 -1.96
C ALA A 33 8.14 16.89 -2.69
N LEU A 34 8.41 15.86 -3.51
CA LEU A 34 9.62 15.78 -4.31
C LEU A 34 9.73 16.89 -5.36
N VAL A 35 8.62 17.26 -6.02
CA VAL A 35 8.58 18.38 -6.98
C VAL A 35 8.90 19.70 -6.29
N TRP A 36 8.30 19.96 -5.12
CA TRP A 36 8.59 21.13 -4.32
C TRP A 36 10.03 21.17 -3.82
N TRP A 37 10.54 20.03 -3.37
CA TRP A 37 11.93 19.89 -2.96
C TRP A 37 12.89 20.17 -4.12
N GLN A 38 12.62 19.63 -5.31
CA GLN A 38 13.42 19.89 -6.51
C GLN A 38 13.42 21.39 -6.85
N ARG A 39 12.26 22.05 -6.75
CA ARG A 39 12.13 23.50 -6.93
C ARG A 39 12.95 24.26 -5.87
N ALA A 40 12.97 23.80 -4.63
CA ALA A 40 13.78 24.38 -3.55
C ALA A 40 15.28 24.28 -3.86
N VAL A 41 15.73 23.15 -4.39
CA VAL A 41 17.13 22.91 -4.77
C VAL A 41 17.54 23.80 -5.95
N LEU A 42 16.71 23.90 -6.98
CA LEU A 42 17.02 24.68 -8.18
C LEU A 42 16.99 26.19 -7.95
N THR A 43 16.12 26.65 -7.05
CA THR A 43 15.94 28.10 -6.79
C THR A 43 16.67 28.60 -5.54
N ALA A 44 17.21 27.68 -4.73
CA ALA A 44 17.75 27.95 -3.39
C ALA A 44 16.78 28.65 -2.40
N ARG A 45 15.49 28.81 -2.75
CA ARG A 45 14.50 29.46 -1.89
C ARG A 45 14.06 28.55 -0.74
N TRP A 46 13.61 29.14 0.35
CA TRP A 46 13.13 28.43 1.54
C TRP A 46 11.66 28.01 1.43
N TRP A 47 10.80 28.86 0.87
CA TRP A 47 9.37 28.55 0.78
C TRP A 47 9.04 27.25 0.02
N PRO A 48 9.72 26.86 -1.10
CA PRO A 48 9.43 25.59 -1.75
C PRO A 48 9.89 24.40 -0.89
N LEU A 49 10.89 24.60 -0.02
CA LEU A 49 11.33 23.59 0.94
C LEU A 49 10.28 23.38 2.03
N VAL A 50 9.65 24.47 2.49
CA VAL A 50 8.52 24.42 3.42
C VAL A 50 7.31 23.74 2.77
N MET A 51 7.02 24.02 1.50
CA MET A 51 5.96 23.30 0.78
C MET A 51 6.24 21.81 0.64
N ALA A 52 7.50 21.43 0.37
CA ALA A 52 7.88 20.02 0.38
C ALA A 52 7.59 19.38 1.75
N ALA A 53 7.93 20.06 2.84
CA ALA A 53 7.64 19.61 4.19
C ALA A 53 6.14 19.48 4.49
N VAL A 54 5.33 20.46 4.05
CA VAL A 54 3.87 20.43 4.20
C VAL A 54 3.27 19.23 3.49
N PHE A 55 3.71 18.91 2.27
CA PHE A 55 3.21 17.74 1.53
C PHE A 55 3.66 16.40 2.15
N VAL A 56 4.82 16.34 2.82
CA VAL A 56 5.13 15.19 3.68
C VAL A 56 4.13 15.10 4.84
N GLY A 57 3.75 16.23 5.44
CA GLY A 57 2.70 16.30 6.46
C GLY A 57 1.32 15.86 5.94
N VAL A 58 0.94 16.24 4.72
CA VAL A 58 -0.31 15.76 4.07
C VAL A 58 -0.26 14.24 3.88
N GLY A 59 0.86 13.70 3.40
CA GLY A 59 1.05 12.25 3.31
C GLY A 59 0.95 11.56 4.67
N PHE A 60 1.41 12.23 5.73
CA PHE A 60 1.29 11.72 7.09
C PHE A 60 -0.17 11.70 7.59
N GLN A 61 -0.99 12.69 7.23
CA GLN A 61 -2.42 12.62 7.54
C GLN A 61 -3.12 11.47 6.81
N ALA A 62 -2.62 11.11 5.62
CA ALA A 62 -3.15 9.97 4.87
C ALA A 62 -2.72 8.63 5.48
N LYS A 63 -1.42 8.43 5.74
CA LYS A 63 -0.87 7.12 6.13
C LYS A 63 0.26 7.19 7.17
N MET A 64 0.13 8.11 8.12
CA MET A 64 0.95 8.21 9.33
C MET A 64 2.45 8.12 9.04
N MET A 65 3.21 7.35 9.82
CA MET A 65 4.66 7.24 9.74
C MET A 65 5.20 6.76 8.39
N SER A 66 4.38 6.12 7.54
CA SER A 66 4.79 5.72 6.18
C SER A 66 5.24 6.92 5.34
N ALA A 67 4.65 8.09 5.58
CA ALA A 67 5.05 9.34 4.92
C ALA A 67 6.48 9.77 5.22
N TRP A 68 7.04 9.35 6.36
CA TRP A 68 8.39 9.72 6.76
C TRP A 68 9.48 8.87 6.08
N PHE A 69 9.13 7.84 5.31
CA PHE A 69 10.11 7.06 4.55
C PHE A 69 10.92 7.89 3.55
N VAL A 70 10.35 9.01 3.07
CA VAL A 70 11.04 9.92 2.15
C VAL A 70 12.02 10.87 2.86
N LEU A 71 11.86 11.10 4.17
CA LEU A 71 12.63 12.13 4.90
C LEU A 71 14.14 11.89 4.89
N PRO A 72 14.68 10.67 5.14
CA PRO A 72 16.11 10.42 5.04
C PRO A 72 16.67 10.81 3.66
N ALA A 73 15.93 10.50 2.61
CA ALA A 73 16.28 10.86 1.24
C ALA A 73 16.32 12.37 1.04
N LEU A 74 15.26 13.09 1.40
CA LEU A 74 15.20 14.55 1.22
C LEU A 74 16.23 15.29 2.07
N VAL A 75 16.53 14.80 3.29
CA VAL A 75 17.58 15.36 4.16
C VAL A 75 18.95 15.26 3.47
N VAL A 76 19.35 14.05 3.07
CA VAL A 76 20.64 13.81 2.41
C VAL A 76 20.71 14.58 1.10
N GLY A 77 19.64 14.54 0.29
CA GLY A 77 19.54 15.31 -0.95
C GLY A 77 19.71 16.81 -0.72
N THR A 78 19.09 17.38 0.33
CA THR A 78 19.18 18.81 0.65
C THR A 78 20.60 19.21 1.02
N VAL A 79 21.28 18.38 1.81
CA VAL A 79 22.69 18.61 2.16
C VAL A 79 23.58 18.53 0.93
N ILE A 80 23.42 17.49 0.10
CA ILE A 80 24.17 17.32 -1.14
C ILE A 80 23.93 18.49 -2.10
N ALA A 81 22.68 18.92 -2.28
CA ALA A 81 22.31 20.00 -3.19
C ALA A 81 22.82 21.38 -2.77
N THR A 82 23.10 21.58 -1.48
CA THR A 82 23.46 22.89 -0.93
C THR A 82 24.98 23.11 -0.92
N PRO A 83 25.50 24.28 -1.36
CA PRO A 83 26.94 24.52 -1.53
C PRO A 83 27.83 24.11 -0.35
N THR A 84 27.41 24.44 0.87
CA THR A 84 28.16 24.20 2.12
C THR A 84 27.37 23.29 3.04
N ILE A 85 28.04 22.38 3.75
CA ILE A 85 27.39 21.45 4.68
C ILE A 85 26.60 22.15 5.79
N ARG A 86 27.12 23.25 6.37
CA ARG A 86 26.42 24.02 7.42
C ARG A 86 25.06 24.54 6.95
N ARG A 87 25.01 25.15 5.75
CA ARG A 87 23.74 25.61 5.15
C ARG A 87 22.85 24.43 4.76
N GLY A 88 23.44 23.34 4.29
CA GLY A 88 22.72 22.11 3.95
C GLY A 88 22.00 21.53 5.17
N LEU A 89 22.70 21.44 6.29
CA LEU A 89 22.15 21.00 7.58
C LEU A 89 21.06 21.95 8.07
N ALA A 90 21.27 23.28 8.03
CA ALA A 90 20.24 24.24 8.42
C ALA A 90 18.95 24.10 7.59
N ARG A 91 19.09 23.90 6.27
CA ARG A 91 17.95 23.64 5.37
C ARG A 91 17.28 22.30 5.66
N ALA A 92 18.07 21.25 5.86
CA ALA A 92 17.55 19.93 6.22
C ALA A 92 16.82 19.95 7.57
N SER A 93 17.33 20.67 8.57
CA SER A 93 16.65 20.86 9.85
C SER A 93 15.32 21.60 9.69
N ALA A 94 15.26 22.64 8.85
CA ALA A 94 14.00 23.33 8.57
C ALA A 94 12.99 22.44 7.83
N LEU A 95 13.45 21.63 6.88
CA LEU A 95 12.62 20.63 6.19
C LEU A 95 12.02 19.65 7.21
N VAL A 96 12.87 19.03 8.04
CA VAL A 96 12.42 18.06 9.05
C VAL A 96 11.49 18.70 10.07
N GLY A 97 11.86 19.86 10.62
CA GLY A 97 11.04 20.57 11.60
C GLY A 97 9.65 20.93 11.06
N ALA A 98 9.60 21.48 9.84
CA ALA A 98 8.33 21.79 9.19
C ALA A 98 7.50 20.53 8.86
N SER A 99 8.13 19.42 8.48
CA SER A 99 7.45 18.15 8.23
C SER A 99 6.83 17.60 9.51
N VAL A 100 7.58 17.61 10.61
CA VAL A 100 7.09 17.15 11.93
C VAL A 100 5.92 18.01 12.38
N VAL A 101 6.02 19.35 12.31
CA VAL A 101 4.93 20.25 12.68
C VAL A 101 3.67 19.98 11.85
N ALA A 102 3.81 19.82 10.53
CA ALA A 102 2.68 19.52 9.65
C ALA A 102 2.07 18.12 9.90
N SER A 103 2.89 17.13 10.29
CA SER A 103 2.44 15.78 10.64
C SER A 103 1.67 15.74 11.96
N ILE A 104 2.14 16.43 13.01
CA ILE A 104 1.54 16.31 14.35
C ILE A 104 0.36 17.25 14.61
N ALA A 105 0.05 18.18 13.69
CA ALA A 105 -1.00 19.17 13.90
C ALA A 105 -2.38 18.55 14.22
N TRP A 106 -2.79 17.53 13.45
CA TRP A 106 -4.05 16.81 13.69
C TRP A 106 -4.00 15.98 14.99
N ILE A 107 -2.87 15.30 15.24
CA ILE A 107 -2.66 14.52 16.47
C ILE A 107 -2.85 15.41 17.70
N ALA A 108 -2.25 16.60 17.69
CA ALA A 108 -2.38 17.54 18.80
C ALA A 108 -3.83 18.00 19.00
N ALA A 109 -4.57 18.29 17.91
CA ALA A 109 -5.97 18.67 18.00
C ALA A 109 -6.83 17.55 18.62
N ILE A 110 -6.62 16.29 18.21
CA ILE A 110 -7.33 15.13 18.76
C ILE A 110 -6.95 14.87 20.21
N ALA A 111 -5.67 14.94 20.55
CA ALA A 111 -5.19 14.74 21.92
C ALA A 111 -5.74 15.79 22.90
N LEU A 112 -5.94 17.03 22.44
CA LEU A 112 -6.52 18.11 23.24
C LEU A 112 -8.06 18.05 23.30
N THR A 113 -8.71 17.26 22.46
CA THR A 113 -10.16 17.11 22.47
C THR A 113 -10.57 16.06 23.51
N PRO A 114 -11.47 16.38 24.47
CA PRO A 114 -11.91 15.44 25.49
C PRO A 114 -12.42 14.12 24.92
N ALA A 115 -12.09 12.99 25.55
CA ALA A 115 -12.42 11.66 25.04
C ALA A 115 -13.92 11.45 24.77
N GLY A 116 -14.80 12.01 25.60
CA GLY A 116 -16.26 11.92 25.41
C GLY A 116 -16.83 12.86 24.34
N ALA A 117 -16.01 13.74 23.75
CA ALA A 117 -16.40 14.68 22.70
C ALA A 117 -15.83 14.32 21.32
N ARG A 118 -15.17 13.16 21.20
CA ARG A 118 -14.60 12.66 19.94
C ARG A 118 -14.88 11.16 19.77
N PRO A 119 -14.88 10.65 18.53
CA PRO A 119 -14.89 9.21 18.29
C PRO A 119 -13.70 8.51 18.97
N TYR A 120 -13.89 7.24 19.31
CA TYR A 120 -12.82 6.40 19.82
C TYR A 120 -11.73 6.22 18.75
N ILE A 121 -10.47 6.32 19.17
CA ILE A 121 -9.31 6.16 18.28
C ILE A 121 -8.92 4.69 18.23
N ASP A 122 -9.49 4.00 17.24
CA ASP A 122 -9.13 2.62 16.95
C ASP A 122 -7.65 2.48 16.52
N GLY A 123 -7.08 1.29 16.65
CA GLY A 123 -5.63 1.08 16.65
C GLY A 123 -4.99 1.34 18.02
N SER A 124 -5.81 1.71 19.02
CA SER A 124 -5.43 1.77 20.44
C SER A 124 -6.40 0.99 21.34
N THR A 125 -5.93 0.52 22.48
CA THR A 125 -6.74 -0.17 23.51
C THR A 125 -7.28 0.78 24.59
N ASP A 126 -6.88 2.05 24.56
CA ASP A 126 -7.14 3.05 25.59
C ASP A 126 -7.53 4.43 25.03
N ASN A 127 -8.00 4.49 23.78
CA ASN A 127 -8.40 5.73 23.08
C ASN A 127 -7.27 6.77 22.89
N ASP A 128 -6.01 6.31 22.88
CA ASP A 128 -4.82 7.13 22.68
C ASP A 128 -4.44 7.26 21.18
N VAL A 129 -4.37 8.51 20.73
CA VAL A 129 -3.94 8.84 19.36
C VAL A 129 -2.45 8.57 19.15
N PHE A 130 -1.61 8.68 20.17
CA PHE A 130 -0.18 8.39 20.03
C PHE A 130 0.09 6.90 19.89
N ALA A 131 -0.62 6.07 20.66
CA ALA A 131 -0.64 4.62 20.48
C ALA A 131 -1.03 4.19 19.06
N MET A 132 -2.10 4.78 18.51
CA MET A 132 -2.53 4.49 17.12
C MET A 132 -1.51 4.93 16.07
N VAL A 133 -0.90 6.11 16.23
CA VAL A 133 -0.01 6.67 15.20
C VAL A 133 1.40 6.08 15.27
N PHE A 134 2.02 6.08 16.45
CA PHE A 134 3.41 5.67 16.63
C PHE A 134 3.56 4.18 16.97
N GLY A 135 2.53 3.56 17.56
CA GLY A 135 2.47 2.13 17.78
C GLY A 135 1.93 1.41 16.55
N TYR A 136 0.60 1.33 16.45
CA TYR A 136 -0.12 0.54 15.46
C TYR A 136 0.31 0.86 14.02
N ASN A 137 0.47 2.15 13.70
CA ASN A 137 0.92 2.60 12.38
C ASN A 137 2.44 2.79 12.23
N GLY A 138 3.22 2.39 13.22
CA GLY A 138 4.63 2.78 13.33
C GLY A 138 5.54 1.69 13.87
N LEU A 139 6.09 1.94 15.05
CA LEU A 139 7.17 1.19 15.68
C LEU A 139 6.79 -0.26 15.99
N ASP A 140 5.52 -0.53 16.30
CA ASP A 140 5.07 -1.88 16.63
C ASP A 140 5.19 -2.84 15.43
N ARG A 141 5.28 -2.30 14.20
CA ARG A 141 5.56 -3.11 13.00
C ARG A 141 6.97 -3.68 12.96
N PHE A 142 7.90 -3.09 13.70
CA PHE A 142 9.29 -3.55 13.83
C PHE A 142 9.55 -4.21 15.18
N VAL A 143 8.94 -3.64 16.22
CA VAL A 143 9.15 -4.01 17.62
C VAL A 143 7.77 -4.13 18.26
N PRO A 144 7.12 -5.29 18.16
CA PRO A 144 5.76 -5.48 18.69
C PRO A 144 5.69 -5.07 20.17
N GLY A 145 4.70 -4.22 20.52
CA GLY A 145 4.52 -3.70 21.88
C GLY A 145 5.50 -2.60 22.29
N ALA A 146 6.20 -1.96 21.34
CA ALA A 146 7.08 -0.83 21.63
C ALA A 146 6.32 0.38 22.18
N VAL A 147 5.06 0.55 21.79
CA VAL A 147 4.20 1.64 22.26
C VAL A 147 3.05 1.06 23.10
N PRO A 148 3.01 1.32 24.42
CA PRO A 148 1.89 0.93 25.26
C PRO A 148 0.56 1.43 24.71
N GLY A 149 -0.50 0.63 24.86
CA GLY A 149 -1.84 0.98 24.38
C GLY A 149 -2.07 0.72 22.89
N SER A 150 -1.05 0.35 22.12
CA SER A 150 -1.18 0.01 20.70
C SER A 150 -1.84 -1.35 20.49
N VAL A 151 -2.77 -1.44 19.55
CA VAL A 151 -3.40 -2.71 19.16
C VAL A 151 -2.37 -3.59 18.41
N GLY A 152 -2.22 -4.85 18.80
CA GLY A 152 -1.35 -5.81 18.12
C GLY A 152 0.03 -6.03 18.77
N GLY A 153 0.39 -5.26 19.80
CA GLY A 153 1.49 -5.62 20.70
C GLY A 153 1.07 -6.73 21.68
N PRO A 154 1.99 -7.62 22.12
CA PRO A 154 1.72 -8.51 23.25
C PRO A 154 1.23 -7.66 24.43
N SER A 155 0.09 -8.03 25.00
CA SER A 155 -0.38 -7.48 26.26
C SER A 155 0.60 -7.89 27.37
N GLY A 156 1.63 -7.07 27.62
CA GLY A 156 2.58 -7.29 28.72
C GLY A 156 4.05 -6.87 28.52
N GLY A 157 4.44 -6.29 27.38
CA GLY A 157 5.86 -5.99 27.12
C GLY A 157 6.35 -4.66 27.72
N GLY A 158 7.15 -4.72 28.78
CA GLY A 158 7.85 -3.55 29.33
C GLY A 158 9.04 -3.07 28.47
N LEU A 159 9.60 -1.91 28.82
CA LEU A 159 10.72 -1.24 28.12
C LEU A 159 11.94 -2.17 27.85
N GLY A 160 12.14 -3.19 28.70
CA GLY A 160 13.22 -4.19 28.56
C GLY A 160 13.02 -5.17 27.40
N GLU A 161 11.79 -5.55 27.09
CA GLU A 161 11.50 -6.43 25.94
C GLU A 161 11.67 -5.67 24.61
N GLY A 162 11.26 -4.40 24.56
CA GLY A 162 11.47 -3.52 23.41
C GLY A 162 12.95 -3.30 23.08
N LEU A 163 13.82 -3.13 24.09
CA LEU A 163 15.27 -3.03 23.89
C LEU A 163 15.90 -4.37 23.43
N SER A 164 15.41 -5.49 23.95
CA SER A 164 15.86 -6.83 23.52
C SER A 164 15.43 -7.14 22.08
N ALA A 165 14.24 -6.69 21.67
CA ALA A 165 13.70 -6.82 20.32
C ALA A 165 14.41 -5.88 19.33
N LEU A 166 14.76 -4.65 19.73
CA LEU A 166 15.69 -3.78 19.00
C LEU A 166 17.06 -4.45 18.81
N GLY A 167 17.58 -5.10 19.86
CA GLY A 167 18.81 -5.90 19.80
C GLY A 167 18.72 -7.06 18.81
N ARG A 168 17.57 -7.73 18.69
CA ARG A 168 17.32 -8.79 17.69
C ARG A 168 17.09 -8.25 16.27
N ALA A 169 16.42 -7.12 16.14
CA ALA A 169 16.17 -6.47 14.84
C ALA A 169 17.45 -5.91 14.20
N PHE A 170 18.43 -5.49 15.02
CA PHE A 170 19.70 -4.94 14.56
C PHE A 170 20.92 -5.87 14.77
N GLY A 171 20.76 -6.96 15.53
CA GLY A 171 21.84 -7.86 15.94
C GLY A 171 21.55 -9.33 15.66
N SER A 172 22.09 -9.81 14.54
CA SER A 172 22.40 -11.22 14.23
C SER A 172 21.28 -12.24 13.96
N HIS A 173 21.54 -13.00 12.89
CA HIS A 173 20.82 -14.16 12.39
C HIS A 173 20.95 -15.38 13.32
N ALA A 174 20.09 -15.52 14.33
CA ALA A 174 20.00 -16.79 15.06
C ALA A 174 18.63 -16.97 15.74
N GLY A 175 17.76 -17.71 15.06
CA GLY A 175 16.77 -18.64 15.62
C GLY A 175 15.74 -18.11 16.60
N ALA A 176 14.47 -18.04 16.17
CA ALA A 176 13.38 -18.84 16.74
C ALA A 176 12.03 -18.50 16.08
N ALA A 177 11.30 -19.57 15.78
CA ALA A 177 9.88 -19.68 15.46
C ALA A 177 9.39 -19.09 14.13
N ALA A 178 8.69 -19.95 13.39
CA ALA A 178 8.06 -19.70 12.11
C ALA A 178 7.00 -18.61 12.24
N ASP A 179 7.31 -17.42 11.72
CA ASP A 179 6.32 -16.43 11.31
C ASP A 179 6.93 -15.61 10.17
N VAL A 180 6.25 -15.59 9.02
CA VAL A 180 6.68 -14.96 7.77
C VAL A 180 6.66 -13.43 7.93
N GLY A 181 7.65 -12.87 8.63
CA GLY A 181 7.68 -11.45 9.03
C GLY A 181 8.79 -10.63 8.40
N SER A 182 10.00 -11.17 8.26
CA SER A 182 11.18 -10.44 7.75
C SER A 182 12.01 -11.33 6.84
N SER A 183 12.21 -10.90 5.59
CA SER A 183 13.08 -11.59 4.61
C SER A 183 13.83 -10.53 3.80
N PRO A 184 15.17 -10.63 3.66
CA PRO A 184 15.94 -9.75 2.78
C PRO A 184 15.50 -9.85 1.31
N THR A 185 14.97 -11.02 0.91
CA THR A 185 14.49 -11.29 -0.45
C THR A 185 12.99 -11.06 -0.62
N LYS A 186 12.28 -10.58 0.41
CA LYS A 186 10.82 -10.39 0.41
C LYS A 186 10.29 -9.65 -0.83
N LEU A 187 11.00 -8.62 -1.29
CA LEU A 187 10.59 -7.81 -2.45
C LEU A 187 10.85 -8.48 -3.81
N LEU A 188 11.50 -9.64 -3.81
CA LEU A 188 11.71 -10.53 -4.95
C LEU A 188 10.79 -11.75 -4.90
N GLU A 189 10.08 -11.95 -3.79
CA GLU A 189 9.19 -13.08 -3.57
C GLU A 189 7.77 -12.78 -4.08
N MET A 190 7.06 -13.83 -4.50
CA MET A 190 5.64 -13.74 -4.83
C MET A 190 4.79 -13.68 -3.55
N PRO A 191 3.69 -12.91 -3.53
CA PRO A 191 3.10 -12.16 -4.64
C PRO A 191 3.64 -10.72 -4.79
N LEU A 192 4.59 -10.28 -3.98
CA LEU A 192 5.00 -8.86 -3.92
C LEU A 192 5.73 -8.40 -5.19
N VAL A 193 6.60 -9.23 -5.74
CA VAL A 193 7.42 -8.85 -6.90
C VAL A 193 6.59 -8.62 -8.17
N THR A 194 5.44 -9.29 -8.33
CA THR A 194 4.53 -9.06 -9.48
C THR A 194 3.69 -7.80 -9.34
N GLN A 195 3.68 -7.15 -8.18
CA GLN A 195 3.00 -5.86 -7.99
C GLN A 195 3.86 -4.68 -8.47
N ILE A 196 5.17 -4.75 -8.18
CA ILE A 196 6.06 -3.59 -8.24
C ILE A 196 7.38 -3.86 -8.99
N GLY A 197 7.77 -5.12 -9.11
CA GLY A 197 9.09 -5.55 -9.57
C GLY A 197 9.35 -5.37 -11.06
N TRP A 198 8.34 -5.04 -11.85
CA TRP A 198 8.43 -4.94 -13.32
C TRP A 198 9.54 -4.00 -13.83
N LEU A 199 9.96 -3.02 -13.03
CA LEU A 199 10.92 -1.99 -13.42
C LEU A 199 12.29 -2.08 -12.71
N TYR A 200 12.56 -3.14 -11.94
CA TYR A 200 13.80 -3.26 -11.16
C TYR A 200 15.09 -3.12 -11.99
N PRO A 201 15.31 -3.84 -13.10
CA PRO A 201 16.55 -3.69 -13.88
C PRO A 201 16.75 -2.26 -14.40
N ALA A 202 15.70 -1.65 -14.95
CA ALA A 202 15.75 -0.26 -15.43
C ALA A 202 16.03 0.73 -14.31
N ALA A 203 15.41 0.59 -13.14
CA ALA A 203 15.65 1.48 -12.01
C ALA A 203 17.09 1.38 -11.50
N LEU A 204 17.64 0.17 -11.38
CA LEU A 204 19.03 -0.05 -10.95
C LEU A 204 20.04 0.54 -11.94
N VAL A 205 19.84 0.30 -13.24
CA VAL A 205 20.69 0.90 -14.29
C VAL A 205 20.54 2.43 -14.31
N GLY A 206 19.33 2.95 -14.11
CA GLY A 206 19.06 4.38 -14.03
C GLY A 206 19.79 5.05 -12.88
N LEU A 207 19.77 4.44 -11.70
CA LEU A 207 20.52 4.90 -10.54
C LEU A 207 22.02 4.91 -10.84
N ALA A 208 22.57 3.81 -11.36
CA ALA A 208 23.99 3.70 -11.69
C ALA A 208 24.43 4.75 -12.72
N LEU A 209 23.67 4.92 -13.81
CA LEU A 209 23.95 5.91 -14.86
C LEU A 209 23.87 7.34 -14.33
N ALA A 210 22.85 7.66 -13.52
CA ALA A 210 22.67 8.99 -12.96
C ALA A 210 23.79 9.34 -11.97
N LEU A 211 24.14 8.44 -11.04
CA LEU A 211 25.24 8.64 -10.10
C LEU A 211 26.57 8.79 -10.82
N TRP A 212 26.84 7.96 -11.83
CA TRP A 212 28.07 8.06 -12.63
C TRP A 212 28.15 9.37 -13.43
N ARG A 213 27.07 9.76 -14.09
CA ARG A 213 27.05 10.93 -14.98
C ARG A 213 27.10 12.26 -14.24
N PHE A 214 26.40 12.34 -13.12
CA PHE A 214 26.26 13.56 -12.32
C PHE A 214 27.20 13.58 -11.12
N TRP A 215 28.12 12.61 -11.02
CA TRP A 215 29.09 12.53 -9.94
C TRP A 215 29.73 13.90 -9.63
N PRO A 216 29.91 14.29 -8.35
CA PRO A 216 30.26 15.66 -7.91
C PRO A 216 31.59 16.25 -8.42
N ARG A 217 32.30 15.58 -9.32
CA ARG A 217 33.48 16.10 -10.02
C ARG A 217 33.16 17.32 -10.91
N ARG A 218 31.88 17.63 -11.16
CA ARG A 218 31.43 18.74 -12.01
C ARG A 218 30.75 19.83 -11.16
N THR A 219 31.33 21.02 -11.17
CA THR A 219 30.98 22.17 -10.29
C THR A 219 29.73 22.96 -10.71
N ARG A 220 28.92 22.46 -11.65
CA ARG A 220 27.71 23.19 -12.12
C ARG A 220 26.52 22.90 -11.21
N LEU A 221 25.81 23.95 -10.78
CA LEU A 221 24.61 23.85 -9.92
C LEU A 221 23.59 22.84 -10.46
N GLY A 222 23.36 22.81 -11.78
CA GLY A 222 22.44 21.88 -12.42
C GLY A 222 22.88 20.41 -12.35
N ASP A 223 24.18 20.12 -12.46
CA ASP A 223 24.69 18.75 -12.31
C ASP A 223 24.61 18.30 -10.85
N ARG A 224 24.89 19.21 -9.90
CA ARG A 224 24.71 18.95 -8.47
C ARG A 224 23.27 18.65 -8.09
N ALA A 225 22.31 19.39 -8.64
CA ALA A 225 20.88 19.15 -8.42
C ALA A 225 20.43 17.79 -8.99
N ARG A 226 20.91 17.40 -10.17
CA ARG A 226 20.61 16.08 -10.78
C ARG A 226 21.23 14.94 -9.98
N PHE A 227 22.46 15.11 -9.49
CA PHE A 227 23.09 14.15 -8.60
C PHE A 227 22.29 13.99 -7.30
N ALA A 228 21.90 15.10 -6.67
CA ALA A 228 21.07 15.08 -5.48
C ALA A 228 19.75 14.34 -5.75
N LEU A 229 19.07 14.61 -6.87
CA LEU A 229 17.83 13.91 -7.24
C LEU A 229 18.04 12.39 -7.40
N ALA A 230 19.13 11.97 -8.02
CA ALA A 230 19.46 10.54 -8.15
C ALA A 230 19.69 9.89 -6.78
N VAL A 231 20.40 10.58 -5.87
CA VAL A 231 20.58 10.12 -4.49
C VAL A 231 19.26 10.09 -3.73
N VAL A 232 18.38 11.08 -3.89
CA VAL A 232 17.05 11.07 -3.27
C VAL A 232 16.24 9.88 -3.76
N ALA A 233 16.16 9.66 -5.07
CA ALA A 233 15.40 8.53 -5.61
C ALA A 233 15.97 7.18 -5.16
N GLY A 234 17.30 7.01 -5.17
CA GLY A 234 17.96 5.80 -4.70
C GLY A 234 17.80 5.56 -3.20
N LEU A 235 17.97 6.60 -2.37
CA LEU A 235 17.84 6.49 -0.92
C LEU A 235 16.39 6.30 -0.50
N TRP A 236 15.43 6.96 -1.15
CA TRP A 236 14.00 6.71 -0.90
C TRP A 236 13.60 5.28 -1.26
N LEU A 237 14.08 4.76 -2.40
CA LEU A 237 13.88 3.37 -2.77
C LEU A 237 14.47 2.44 -1.70
N ALA A 238 15.71 2.69 -1.27
CA ALA A 238 16.40 1.87 -0.28
C ALA A 238 15.71 1.91 1.08
N THR A 239 15.32 3.08 1.59
CA THR A 239 14.60 3.22 2.86
C THR A 239 13.28 2.47 2.81
N SER A 240 12.49 2.65 1.75
CA SER A 240 11.21 1.95 1.60
C SER A 240 11.43 0.43 1.50
N ALA A 241 12.46 -0.01 0.75
CA ALA A 241 12.78 -1.42 0.59
C ALA A 241 13.21 -2.07 1.92
N VAL A 242 14.09 -1.42 2.68
CA VAL A 242 14.55 -1.90 3.98
C VAL A 242 13.39 -2.01 4.96
N VAL A 243 12.53 -0.98 5.03
CA VAL A 243 11.37 -1.00 5.92
C VAL A 243 10.43 -2.15 5.56
N LEU A 244 10.03 -2.25 4.29
CA LEU A 244 9.11 -3.30 3.85
C LEU A 244 9.69 -4.71 4.02
N SER A 245 11.00 -4.88 3.81
CA SER A 245 11.68 -6.16 4.06
C SER A 245 11.73 -6.50 5.56
N ALA A 246 11.81 -5.51 6.45
CA ALA A 246 11.86 -5.70 7.89
C ALA A 246 10.49 -5.90 8.57
N THR A 247 9.40 -5.39 8.00
CA THR A 247 8.05 -5.45 8.62
C THR A 247 7.16 -6.52 8.00
N LYS A 248 6.22 -7.11 8.76
CA LYS A 248 5.13 -7.92 8.20
C LYS A 248 4.27 -7.02 7.30
N VAL A 249 4.12 -7.40 6.03
CA VAL A 249 3.35 -6.63 5.03
C VAL A 249 1.91 -7.16 5.02
N PRO A 250 0.91 -6.39 5.48
CA PRO A 250 -0.46 -6.90 5.64
C PRO A 250 -1.17 -7.20 4.31
N HIS A 251 -0.91 -6.38 3.30
CA HIS A 251 -1.44 -6.50 1.95
C HIS A 251 -0.44 -5.89 0.97
N THR A 252 -0.50 -6.28 -0.30
CA THR A 252 0.56 -5.96 -1.24
C THR A 252 0.61 -4.49 -1.64
N ALA A 253 -0.45 -3.70 -1.47
CA ALA A 253 -0.44 -2.25 -1.76
C ALA A 253 0.65 -1.46 -1.03
N TYR A 254 1.18 -1.96 0.10
CA TYR A 254 2.34 -1.36 0.76
C TYR A 254 3.57 -1.23 -0.15
N VAL A 255 3.74 -2.10 -1.15
CA VAL A 255 4.88 -1.99 -2.09
C VAL A 255 4.75 -0.81 -3.05
N ALA A 256 3.59 -0.15 -3.12
CA ALA A 256 3.42 1.13 -3.82
C ALA A 256 4.39 2.21 -3.29
N ALA A 257 4.86 2.11 -2.05
CA ALA A 257 5.87 3.00 -1.49
C ALA A 257 7.19 3.02 -2.31
N LEU A 258 7.50 1.95 -3.04
CA LEU A 258 8.67 1.87 -3.93
C LEU A 258 8.42 2.51 -5.31
N GLY A 259 7.16 2.74 -5.68
CA GLY A 259 6.79 3.02 -7.07
C GLY A 259 7.31 4.35 -7.59
N VAL A 260 7.17 5.45 -6.82
CA VAL A 260 7.64 6.77 -7.25
C VAL A 260 9.16 6.78 -7.51
N PRO A 261 10.03 6.30 -6.59
CA PRO A 261 11.45 6.26 -6.90
C PRO A 261 11.78 5.29 -8.04
N LEU A 262 11.10 4.16 -8.19
CA LEU A 262 11.31 3.24 -9.33
C LEU A 262 11.03 3.91 -10.67
N VAL A 263 9.87 4.54 -10.85
CA VAL A 263 9.49 5.16 -12.14
C VAL A 263 10.40 6.34 -12.50
N LEU A 264 10.90 7.07 -11.49
CA LEU A 264 11.87 8.15 -11.68
C LEU A 264 13.21 7.60 -12.16
N LEU A 265 13.73 6.56 -11.51
CA LEU A 265 14.99 5.93 -11.89
C LEU A 265 14.90 5.27 -13.28
N THR A 266 13.80 4.61 -13.60
CA THR A 266 13.53 4.08 -14.95
C THR A 266 13.55 5.19 -16.01
N ALA A 267 12.96 6.35 -15.72
CA ALA A 267 13.03 7.49 -16.62
C ALA A 267 14.45 8.06 -16.76
N MET A 268 15.25 8.06 -15.68
CA MET A 268 16.67 8.40 -15.75
C MET A 268 17.44 7.42 -16.65
N ALA A 269 17.18 6.11 -16.52
CA ALA A 269 17.79 5.08 -17.36
C ALA A 269 17.50 5.29 -18.85
N TRP A 270 16.23 5.54 -19.19
CA TRP A 270 15.82 5.82 -20.57
C TRP A 270 16.49 7.11 -21.10
N SER A 271 16.46 8.20 -20.32
CA SER A 271 16.99 9.49 -20.77
C SER A 271 18.52 9.46 -20.99
N GLU A 272 19.26 8.83 -20.07
CA GLU A 272 20.71 8.67 -20.19
C GLU A 272 21.09 7.63 -21.24
N GLY A 273 20.34 6.53 -21.36
CA GLY A 273 20.51 5.55 -22.43
C GLY A 273 20.32 6.17 -23.82
N GLY A 274 19.28 6.99 -24.00
CA GLY A 274 19.03 7.74 -25.24
C GLY A 274 20.11 8.77 -25.56
N ARG A 275 20.75 9.36 -24.54
CA ARG A 275 21.94 10.20 -24.73
C ARG A 275 23.15 9.37 -25.16
N LEU A 276 23.38 8.22 -24.53
CA LEU A 276 24.52 7.34 -24.80
C LEU A 276 24.44 6.68 -26.19
N LEU A 277 23.24 6.45 -26.73
CA LEU A 277 23.04 6.06 -28.13
C LEU A 277 23.70 7.02 -29.14
N ARG A 278 23.86 8.30 -28.78
CA ARG A 278 24.51 9.33 -29.60
C ARG A 278 26.02 9.48 -29.29
N SER A 279 26.59 8.64 -28.44
CA SER A 279 28.02 8.68 -28.09
C SER A 279 28.90 8.28 -29.26
N ALA A 280 30.12 8.81 -29.33
CA ALA A 280 31.13 8.34 -30.30
C ALA A 280 31.56 6.89 -30.04
N ARG A 281 31.52 6.43 -28.78
CA ARG A 281 32.01 5.10 -28.37
C ARG A 281 30.93 4.05 -28.56
N ARG A 282 31.24 2.97 -29.28
CA ARG A 282 30.30 1.85 -29.51
C ARG A 282 29.77 1.24 -28.20
N ARG A 283 30.64 1.07 -27.20
CA ARG A 283 30.26 0.49 -25.88
C ARG A 283 29.15 1.29 -25.19
N ASP A 284 29.24 2.62 -25.22
CA ASP A 284 28.23 3.51 -24.65
C ASP A 284 26.87 3.38 -25.36
N ARG A 285 26.89 3.28 -26.69
CA ARG A 285 25.65 3.16 -27.48
C ARG A 285 24.91 1.86 -27.21
N LEU A 286 25.62 0.81 -26.79
CA LEU A 286 25.03 -0.49 -26.46
C LEU A 286 24.35 -0.53 -25.09
N VAL A 287 24.46 0.52 -24.26
CA VAL A 287 23.87 0.55 -22.92
C VAL A 287 22.34 0.41 -22.95
N LEU A 288 21.63 1.16 -23.79
CA LEU A 288 20.16 1.09 -23.85
C LEU A 288 19.66 -0.24 -24.44
N PRO A 289 20.24 -0.78 -25.54
CA PRO A 289 19.92 -2.13 -25.99
C PRO A 289 20.20 -3.23 -24.95
N ALA A 290 21.33 -3.13 -24.24
CA ALA A 290 21.67 -4.08 -23.18
C ALA A 290 20.67 -3.99 -22.01
N LEU A 291 20.25 -2.78 -21.63
CA LEU A 291 19.20 -2.57 -20.65
C LEU A 291 17.89 -3.22 -21.09
N LEU A 292 17.45 -3.01 -22.33
CA LEU A 292 16.24 -3.65 -22.86
C LEU A 292 16.34 -5.18 -22.81
N ALA A 293 17.49 -5.76 -23.20
CA ALA A 293 17.71 -7.20 -23.11
C ALA A 293 17.65 -7.72 -21.66
N ALA A 294 18.30 -7.04 -20.71
CA ALA A 294 18.27 -7.39 -19.29
C ALA A 294 16.86 -7.25 -18.69
N GLN A 295 16.15 -6.18 -19.04
CA GLN A 295 14.77 -5.94 -18.66
C GLN A 295 13.84 -7.02 -19.20
N GLY A 296 14.08 -7.47 -20.43
CA GLY A 296 13.38 -8.56 -21.07
C GLY A 296 13.57 -9.92 -20.42
N ALA A 297 14.81 -10.26 -20.08
CA ALA A 297 15.11 -11.49 -19.34
C ALA A 297 14.37 -11.50 -17.99
N TRP A 298 14.39 -10.38 -17.27
CA TRP A 298 13.65 -10.22 -16.02
C TRP A 298 12.13 -10.36 -16.21
N TRP A 299 11.56 -9.74 -17.25
CA TRP A 299 10.15 -9.90 -17.57
C TRP A 299 9.79 -11.34 -17.94
N GLY A 300 10.67 -12.07 -18.62
CA GLY A 300 10.46 -13.48 -18.91
C GLY A 300 10.33 -14.33 -17.64
N VAL A 301 11.13 -14.02 -16.62
CA VAL A 301 11.00 -14.64 -15.28
C VAL A 301 9.64 -14.28 -14.68
N LEU A 302 9.32 -12.98 -14.55
CA LEU A 302 8.05 -12.56 -13.94
C LEU A 302 6.82 -13.07 -14.70
N ALA A 303 6.84 -13.07 -16.02
CA ALA A 303 5.73 -13.53 -16.84
C ALA A 303 5.46 -15.03 -16.63
N ARG A 304 6.53 -15.82 -16.44
CA ARG A 304 6.43 -17.25 -16.21
C ARG A 304 5.97 -17.57 -14.79
N GLU A 305 6.58 -16.93 -13.79
CA GLU A 305 6.23 -17.13 -12.38
C GLU A 305 4.83 -16.61 -12.05
N ALA A 306 4.41 -15.50 -12.67
CA ALA A 306 3.05 -14.98 -12.55
C ALA A 306 2.03 -15.79 -13.37
N GLN A 307 2.48 -16.65 -14.30
CA GLN A 307 1.65 -17.32 -15.30
C GLN A 307 0.78 -16.33 -16.07
N LEU A 308 1.42 -15.30 -16.64
CA LEU A 308 0.72 -14.32 -17.46
C LEU A 308 0.05 -15.00 -18.67
N PRO A 309 -1.16 -14.53 -19.08
CA PRO A 309 -1.79 -15.00 -20.30
C PRO A 309 -0.85 -14.93 -21.50
N GLU A 310 -0.79 -16.01 -22.29
CA GLU A 310 0.17 -16.16 -23.39
C GLU A 310 0.11 -15.00 -24.39
N ALA A 311 -1.09 -14.46 -24.65
CA ALA A 311 -1.27 -13.31 -25.54
C ALA A 311 -0.51 -12.07 -25.05
N PHE A 312 -0.55 -11.79 -23.73
CA PHE A 312 0.15 -10.65 -23.13
C PHE A 312 1.66 -10.87 -23.09
N ALA A 313 2.09 -12.08 -22.68
CA ALA A 313 3.51 -12.43 -22.65
C ALA A 313 4.14 -12.36 -24.06
N THR A 314 3.45 -12.91 -25.06
CA THR A 314 3.89 -12.92 -26.46
C THR A 314 3.90 -11.51 -27.05
N GLY A 315 2.83 -10.74 -26.86
CA GLY A 315 2.74 -9.36 -27.35
C GLY A 315 3.83 -8.46 -26.77
N ALA A 316 4.04 -8.51 -25.46
CA ALA A 316 5.11 -7.75 -24.80
C ALA A 316 6.49 -8.21 -25.29
N GLY A 317 6.70 -9.52 -25.46
CA GLY A 317 7.93 -10.10 -25.98
C GLY A 317 8.28 -9.62 -27.40
N VAL A 318 7.30 -9.59 -28.31
CA VAL A 318 7.51 -9.08 -29.68
C VAL A 318 7.92 -7.61 -29.69
N VAL A 319 7.21 -6.76 -28.92
CA VAL A 319 7.51 -5.32 -28.83
C VAL A 319 8.91 -5.09 -28.25
N LEU A 320 9.27 -5.86 -27.22
CA LEU A 320 10.60 -5.80 -26.62
C LEU A 320 11.69 -6.21 -27.61
N VAL A 321 11.55 -7.35 -28.30
CA VAL A 321 12.53 -7.84 -29.28
C VAL A 321 12.72 -6.82 -30.40
N ALA A 322 11.62 -6.27 -30.92
CA ALA A 322 11.68 -5.18 -31.91
C ALA A 322 12.43 -3.96 -31.35
N GLY A 323 12.19 -3.57 -30.10
CA GLY A 323 12.91 -2.50 -29.42
C GLY A 323 14.40 -2.77 -29.26
N VAL A 324 14.80 -3.98 -28.88
CA VAL A 324 16.22 -4.39 -28.80
C VAL A 324 16.88 -4.30 -30.17
N VAL A 325 16.25 -4.86 -31.21
CA VAL A 325 16.77 -4.80 -32.59
C VAL A 325 16.92 -3.35 -33.05
N LEU A 326 15.89 -2.53 -32.89
CA LEU A 326 15.93 -1.11 -33.27
C LEU A 326 16.97 -0.33 -32.46
N GLY A 327 17.15 -0.66 -31.18
CA GLY A 327 18.20 -0.10 -30.34
C GLY A 327 19.60 -0.46 -30.84
N VAL A 328 19.83 -1.72 -31.22
CA VAL A 328 21.12 -2.19 -31.78
C VAL A 328 21.39 -1.55 -33.13
N VAL A 329 20.38 -1.46 -34.01
CA VAL A 329 20.48 -0.76 -35.29
C VAL A 329 20.79 0.72 -35.07
N GLY A 330 20.13 1.37 -34.11
CA GLY A 330 20.38 2.75 -33.72
C GLY A 330 21.75 3.00 -33.09
N ALA A 331 22.34 1.97 -32.47
CA ALA A 331 23.70 2.02 -31.94
C ALA A 331 24.78 1.93 -33.06
N TRP A 332 24.43 1.47 -34.26
CA TRP A 332 25.38 1.38 -35.37
C TRP A 332 25.64 2.76 -35.98
N PRO A 333 26.91 3.12 -36.32
CA PRO A 333 27.22 4.39 -36.95
C PRO A 333 26.64 4.43 -38.37
N ARG A 334 25.42 4.97 -38.51
CA ARG A 334 24.82 5.33 -39.80
C ARG A 334 24.14 6.68 -39.69
N ARG A 335 24.10 7.39 -40.82
CA ARG A 335 23.33 8.61 -41.04
C ARG A 335 21.84 8.23 -40.96
N THR A 336 21.33 8.09 -39.74
CA THR A 336 19.93 7.72 -39.50
C THR A 336 19.03 8.75 -40.17
N ARG A 337 18.02 8.27 -40.91
CA ARG A 337 17.03 9.16 -41.54
C ARG A 337 16.40 10.03 -40.43
N PRO A 338 16.15 11.33 -40.69
CA PRO A 338 15.68 12.27 -39.67
C PRO A 338 14.35 11.84 -39.03
N THR A 339 13.50 11.12 -39.77
CA THR A 339 12.25 10.52 -39.27
C THR A 339 12.52 9.44 -38.23
N LEU A 340 13.45 8.52 -38.49
CA LEU A 340 13.84 7.45 -37.57
C LEU A 340 14.49 8.02 -36.30
N ALA A 341 15.31 9.07 -36.43
CA ALA A 341 15.95 9.73 -35.29
C ALA A 341 14.93 10.39 -34.33
N ARG A 342 13.79 10.86 -34.83
CA ARG A 342 12.71 11.43 -34.01
C ARG A 342 11.82 10.37 -33.36
N ALA A 343 11.53 9.27 -34.05
CA ALA A 343 10.64 8.21 -33.56
C ALA A 343 11.32 7.24 -32.59
N LEU A 344 12.62 6.96 -32.78
CA LEU A 344 13.37 5.95 -32.04
C LEU A 344 13.26 6.09 -30.50
N PRO A 345 13.39 7.27 -29.89
CA PRO A 345 13.26 7.39 -28.43
C PRO A 345 11.89 6.92 -27.91
N GLY A 346 10.81 7.24 -28.64
CA GLY A 346 9.45 6.82 -28.29
C GLY A 346 9.27 5.30 -28.39
N VAL A 347 9.79 4.69 -29.47
CA VAL A 347 9.75 3.23 -29.64
C VAL A 347 10.55 2.51 -28.54
N LEU A 348 11.74 3.02 -28.18
CA LEU A 348 12.54 2.45 -27.10
C LEU A 348 11.91 2.67 -25.71
N ALA A 349 11.15 3.75 -25.52
CA ALA A 349 10.35 3.94 -24.31
C ALA A 349 9.22 2.90 -24.22
N LEU A 350 8.52 2.66 -25.32
CA LEU A 350 7.46 1.65 -25.36
C LEU A 350 8.02 0.24 -25.12
N ALA A 351 9.15 -0.09 -25.75
CA ALA A 351 9.83 -1.37 -25.51
C ALA A 351 10.33 -1.54 -24.07
N LEU A 352 10.67 -0.45 -23.39
CA LEU A 352 11.06 -0.46 -21.97
C LEU A 352 9.86 -0.66 -21.03
N LEU A 353 8.64 -0.37 -21.47
CA LEU A 353 7.45 -0.33 -20.61
C LEU A 353 6.33 -1.32 -21.02
N CYS A 354 6.49 -2.06 -22.13
CA CYS A 354 5.40 -2.88 -22.67
C CYS A 354 4.94 -4.01 -21.73
N ALA A 355 5.83 -4.65 -20.97
CA ALA A 355 5.39 -5.67 -20.01
C ALA A 355 4.61 -5.09 -18.80
N PRO A 356 5.07 -4.02 -18.11
CA PRO A 356 4.24 -3.38 -17.09
C PRO A 356 2.88 -2.90 -17.65
N VAL A 357 2.83 -2.41 -18.89
CA VAL A 357 1.57 -2.09 -19.58
C VAL A 357 0.69 -3.35 -19.72
N ALA A 358 1.22 -4.44 -20.26
CA ALA A 358 0.48 -5.69 -20.44
C ALA A 358 0.02 -6.32 -19.11
N ALA A 359 0.86 -6.22 -18.07
CA ALA A 359 0.53 -6.62 -16.71
C ALA A 359 -0.62 -5.79 -16.14
N SER A 360 -0.58 -4.46 -16.33
CA SER A 360 -1.60 -3.55 -15.82
C SER A 360 -2.95 -3.69 -16.52
N LEU A 361 -3.00 -4.17 -17.77
CA LEU A 361 -4.27 -4.43 -18.46
C LEU A 361 -5.11 -5.51 -17.76
N GLN A 362 -4.48 -6.47 -17.06
CA GLN A 362 -5.20 -7.46 -16.26
C GLN A 362 -5.87 -6.84 -15.04
N VAL A 363 -5.25 -5.83 -14.46
CA VAL A 363 -5.78 -5.09 -13.31
C VAL A 363 -7.02 -4.27 -13.68
N LEU A 364 -7.30 -4.05 -14.98
CA LEU A 364 -8.48 -3.34 -15.45
C LEU A 364 -9.68 -4.25 -15.75
N ASP A 365 -9.49 -5.57 -15.71
CA ASP A 365 -10.56 -6.55 -15.92
C ASP A 365 -11.22 -6.83 -14.57
N ALA A 366 -12.50 -6.53 -14.40
CA ALA A 366 -13.23 -6.73 -13.13
C ALA A 366 -13.24 -8.20 -12.64
N ASN A 367 -12.96 -9.16 -13.52
CA ASN A 367 -12.80 -10.56 -13.12
C ASN A 367 -11.41 -10.86 -12.52
N ARG A 368 -10.47 -9.91 -12.62
CA ARG A 368 -9.03 -10.03 -12.31
C ARG A 368 -8.41 -8.75 -11.68
N ASP A 369 -9.18 -7.70 -11.42
CA ASP A 369 -8.73 -6.36 -10.99
C ASP A 369 -8.20 -6.35 -9.55
N GLY A 370 -8.76 -7.27 -8.78
CA GLY A 370 -8.33 -7.66 -7.47
C GLY A 370 -9.05 -6.96 -6.35
N SER A 371 -8.29 -6.33 -5.45
CA SER A 371 -8.89 -5.49 -4.41
C SER A 371 -8.04 -4.26 -4.20
N GLY A 372 -8.53 -3.27 -3.47
CA GLY A 372 -7.68 -2.14 -3.10
C GLY A 372 -6.35 -2.58 -2.47
N GLY A 373 -6.39 -3.62 -1.63
CA GLY A 373 -5.19 -4.13 -0.96
C GLY A 373 -4.18 -4.80 -1.88
N ASP A 374 -4.60 -5.32 -3.05
CA ASP A 374 -3.81 -6.19 -3.92
C ASP A 374 -4.18 -6.00 -5.40
N ALA A 375 -3.23 -5.66 -6.28
CA ALA A 375 -3.46 -5.85 -7.71
C ALA A 375 -3.32 -7.34 -8.03
N TYR A 376 -4.12 -7.91 -8.92
CA TYR A 376 -3.82 -9.27 -9.40
C TYR A 376 -3.17 -9.20 -10.77
N VAL A 377 -1.89 -9.57 -10.80
CA VAL A 377 -1.11 -9.72 -12.02
C VAL A 377 -0.69 -11.17 -12.11
N GLY A 378 -1.21 -11.89 -13.10
CA GLY A 378 -1.10 -13.34 -13.13
C GLY A 378 -2.13 -14.04 -12.23
N ILE A 379 -1.83 -15.24 -11.73
CA ILE A 379 -2.78 -15.99 -10.91
C ILE A 379 -2.96 -15.38 -9.51
N ALA A 380 -4.16 -14.86 -9.26
CA ALA A 380 -4.84 -15.02 -7.97
C ALA A 380 -6.10 -15.87 -8.20
N PRO A 381 -6.22 -17.06 -7.59
CA PRO A 381 -7.26 -18.03 -7.91
C PRO A 381 -8.55 -17.68 -7.17
N ARG A 382 -9.48 -16.98 -7.84
CA ARG A 382 -10.88 -16.85 -7.36
C ARG A 382 -11.95 -16.68 -8.43
N SER A 383 -11.63 -16.58 -9.73
CA SER A 383 -12.72 -16.68 -10.71
C SER A 383 -13.19 -18.13 -10.72
N GLU A 384 -14.49 -18.35 -10.54
CA GLU A 384 -15.14 -19.65 -10.80
C GLU A 384 -15.00 -20.06 -12.28
N HIS A 385 -14.46 -19.16 -13.12
CA HIS A 385 -14.28 -19.29 -14.56
C HIS A 385 -12.86 -18.92 -15.01
N PRO A 386 -11.84 -19.74 -14.72
CA PRO A 386 -10.44 -19.47 -15.10
C PRO A 386 -10.20 -19.50 -16.61
N THR A 387 -11.15 -20.07 -17.37
CA THR A 387 -11.12 -20.20 -18.84
C THR A 387 -11.82 -19.07 -19.57
N GLU A 388 -12.43 -18.11 -18.87
CA GLU A 388 -13.11 -16.99 -19.53
C GLU A 388 -12.12 -16.09 -20.28
N PRO A 389 -12.41 -15.75 -21.55
CA PRO A 389 -11.58 -14.87 -22.33
C PRO A 389 -11.45 -13.52 -21.63
N PHE A 390 -10.23 -12.96 -21.64
CA PHE A 390 -9.98 -11.62 -21.12
C PHE A 390 -10.85 -10.59 -21.84
N ALA A 391 -11.54 -9.76 -21.06
CA ALA A 391 -12.28 -8.61 -21.53
C ALA A 391 -11.99 -7.41 -20.63
N ILE A 392 -11.78 -6.25 -21.23
CA ILE A 392 -11.71 -5.00 -20.47
C ILE A 392 -13.14 -4.65 -20.07
N SER A 393 -13.40 -4.55 -18.77
CA SER A 393 -14.73 -4.20 -18.27
C SER A 393 -15.11 -2.77 -18.69
N PRO A 394 -16.41 -2.49 -18.93
CA PRO A 394 -16.86 -1.15 -19.20
C PRO A 394 -16.55 -0.22 -18.01
N PRO A 395 -16.16 1.05 -18.26
CA PRO A 395 -15.80 1.98 -17.19
C PRO A 395 -17.00 2.26 -16.27
N ALA A 396 -16.81 2.06 -14.96
CA ALA A 396 -17.79 2.38 -13.92
C ALA A 396 -17.59 3.82 -13.42
N PHE A 397 -18.08 4.82 -14.17
CA PHE A 397 -17.87 6.24 -13.87
C PHE A 397 -18.37 6.70 -12.49
N TRP A 398 -19.31 5.98 -11.89
CA TRP A 398 -19.92 6.31 -10.60
C TRP A 398 -19.37 5.48 -9.43
N GLY A 399 -18.35 4.65 -9.68
CA GLY A 399 -17.78 3.73 -8.69
C GLY A 399 -18.38 2.32 -8.75
N GLY A 400 -17.66 1.34 -8.16
CA GLY A 400 -18.02 -0.08 -8.20
C GLY A 400 -19.34 -0.40 -7.49
N THR A 401 -19.98 -1.50 -7.89
CA THR A 401 -21.16 -2.03 -7.19
C THR A 401 -20.71 -2.65 -5.87
N PRO A 402 -21.29 -2.23 -4.72
CA PRO A 402 -21.02 -2.87 -3.43
C PRO A 402 -21.22 -4.38 -3.54
N GLN A 403 -20.19 -5.13 -3.15
CA GLN A 403 -20.22 -6.59 -3.18
C GLN A 403 -20.62 -7.13 -1.81
N ILE A 404 -21.54 -8.09 -1.81
CA ILE A 404 -21.95 -8.84 -0.63
C ILE A 404 -21.72 -10.33 -0.90
N SER A 405 -20.96 -10.98 -0.03
CA SER A 405 -20.76 -12.42 -0.13
C SER A 405 -22.08 -13.16 0.05
N SER A 406 -22.21 -14.34 -0.57
CA SER A 406 -23.42 -15.16 -0.46
C SER A 406 -23.79 -15.50 0.98
N GLY A 407 -22.78 -15.79 1.84
CA GLY A 407 -22.98 -16.03 3.27
C GLY A 407 -23.54 -14.81 4.02
N VAL A 408 -22.98 -13.62 3.79
CA VAL A 408 -23.48 -12.39 4.44
C VAL A 408 -24.85 -11.99 3.88
N ALA A 409 -25.12 -12.20 2.59
CA ALA A 409 -26.43 -11.97 2.01
C ALA A 409 -27.51 -12.86 2.64
N GLN A 410 -27.19 -14.15 2.86
CA GLN A 410 -28.08 -15.08 3.55
C GLN A 410 -28.29 -14.72 5.02
N LEU A 411 -27.24 -14.30 5.73
CA LEU A 411 -27.34 -13.79 7.10
C LEU A 411 -28.29 -12.58 7.16
N ALA A 412 -28.12 -11.60 6.26
CA ALA A 412 -28.96 -10.41 6.21
C ALA A 412 -30.42 -10.75 5.83
N ALA A 413 -30.63 -11.73 4.97
CA ALA A 413 -31.97 -12.21 4.63
C ALA A 413 -32.65 -12.92 5.82
N ALA A 414 -31.92 -13.76 6.55
CA ALA A 414 -32.42 -14.42 7.76
C ALA A 414 -32.75 -13.41 8.86
N ALA A 415 -31.89 -12.40 9.06
CA ALA A 415 -32.16 -11.34 10.03
C ALA A 415 -33.45 -10.57 9.67
N ARG A 416 -33.67 -10.23 8.39
CA ARG A 416 -34.94 -9.60 7.95
C ARG A 416 -36.14 -10.51 8.17
N ALA A 417 -36.01 -11.81 7.89
CA ALA A 417 -37.09 -12.77 8.07
C ALA A 417 -37.48 -12.91 9.55
N ASP A 418 -36.53 -12.74 10.46
CA ASP A 418 -36.74 -12.74 11.91
C ASP A 418 -37.11 -11.36 12.48
N GLY A 419 -37.58 -10.42 11.64
CA GLY A 419 -38.06 -9.11 12.06
C GLY A 419 -36.98 -8.03 12.24
N GLY A 420 -35.73 -8.31 11.91
CA GLY A 420 -34.65 -7.33 11.92
C GLY A 420 -34.92 -6.17 10.95
N GLY A 421 -34.70 -4.94 11.40
CA GLY A 421 -34.93 -3.74 10.58
C GLY A 421 -36.37 -3.22 10.59
N ALA A 422 -37.29 -3.89 11.29
CA ALA A 422 -38.67 -3.42 11.45
C ALA A 422 -38.72 -2.10 12.23
N ASP A 423 -39.69 -1.25 11.91
CA ASP A 423 -39.98 0.02 12.61
C ASP A 423 -38.78 0.97 12.75
N GLY A 424 -37.80 0.89 11.83
CA GLY A 424 -36.60 1.71 11.85
C GLY A 424 -35.54 1.25 12.86
N ALA A 425 -35.71 0.07 13.46
CA ALA A 425 -34.68 -0.58 14.27
C ALA A 425 -33.48 -1.01 13.40
N PRO A 426 -32.30 -1.23 14.00
CA PRO A 426 -31.20 -1.89 13.31
C PRO A 426 -31.59 -3.29 12.82
N LEU A 427 -31.01 -3.72 11.70
CA LEU A 427 -31.16 -5.08 11.18
C LEU A 427 -30.65 -6.11 12.18
N LEU A 428 -29.49 -5.85 12.78
CA LEU A 428 -28.84 -6.66 13.79
C LEU A 428 -27.74 -5.86 14.50
N VAL A 429 -27.24 -6.39 15.61
CA VAL A 429 -25.98 -5.98 16.24
C VAL A 429 -24.91 -7.01 15.87
N SER A 430 -23.72 -6.58 15.45
CA SER A 430 -22.60 -7.47 15.14
C SER A 430 -21.32 -7.07 15.87
N ASP A 431 -20.54 -8.06 16.26
CA ASP A 431 -19.17 -7.92 16.77
C ASP A 431 -18.10 -7.78 15.67
N SER A 432 -18.53 -7.74 14.39
CA SER A 432 -17.62 -7.74 13.24
C SER A 432 -17.93 -6.61 12.27
N TRP A 433 -16.98 -5.68 12.15
CA TRP A 433 -17.02 -4.64 11.11
C TRP A 433 -17.11 -5.23 9.70
N SER A 434 -16.46 -6.37 9.45
CA SER A 434 -16.36 -6.96 8.12
C SER A 434 -17.69 -7.56 7.62
N VAL A 435 -18.56 -7.96 8.55
CA VAL A 435 -19.95 -8.37 8.27
C VAL A 435 -20.81 -7.12 8.09
N SER A 436 -20.71 -6.19 9.03
CA SER A 436 -21.50 -4.97 9.07
C SER A 436 -21.32 -4.13 7.81
N ALA A 437 -20.08 -3.91 7.36
CA ALA A 437 -19.75 -3.12 6.18
C ALA A 437 -20.40 -3.69 4.90
N GLN A 438 -20.33 -5.00 4.68
CA GLN A 438 -20.96 -5.64 3.52
C GLN A 438 -22.48 -5.44 3.50
N ILE A 439 -23.14 -5.53 4.65
CA ILE A 439 -24.59 -5.34 4.75
C ILE A 439 -24.97 -3.88 4.51
N ILE A 440 -24.26 -2.95 5.17
CA ILE A 440 -24.51 -1.51 5.07
C ILE A 440 -24.30 -1.05 3.62
N ASP A 441 -23.16 -1.38 3.02
CA ASP A 441 -22.81 -0.90 1.68
C ASP A 441 -23.72 -1.50 0.60
N ALA A 442 -24.06 -2.79 0.69
CA ALA A 442 -24.85 -3.47 -0.34
C ALA A 442 -26.35 -3.30 -0.20
N THR A 443 -26.86 -3.04 1.01
CA THR A 443 -28.31 -3.02 1.26
C THR A 443 -28.84 -1.74 1.87
N GLY A 444 -27.96 -0.85 2.36
CA GLY A 444 -28.35 0.36 3.09
C GLY A 444 -28.99 0.11 4.45
N ALA A 445 -29.03 -1.14 4.93
CA ALA A 445 -29.61 -1.48 6.22
C ALA A 445 -28.74 -0.96 7.37
N SER A 446 -29.38 -0.47 8.43
CA SER A 446 -28.69 -0.07 9.66
C SER A 446 -28.17 -1.32 10.39
N VAL A 447 -26.89 -1.34 10.73
CA VAL A 447 -26.27 -2.39 11.55
C VAL A 447 -25.51 -1.70 12.66
N LEU A 448 -25.71 -2.13 13.91
CA LEU A 448 -24.88 -1.68 15.02
C LEU A 448 -23.64 -2.57 15.10
N THR A 449 -22.47 -1.95 15.21
CA THR A 449 -21.19 -2.68 15.20
C THR A 449 -20.41 -2.41 16.47
N ASP A 450 -20.08 -3.46 17.20
CA ASP A 450 -19.14 -3.42 18.32
C ASP A 450 -17.72 -3.82 17.87
N GLY A 451 -16.70 -3.49 18.67
CA GLY A 451 -15.32 -3.92 18.44
C GLY A 451 -14.52 -3.08 17.43
N GLY A 452 -15.15 -2.30 16.56
CA GLY A 452 -14.44 -1.48 15.56
C GLY A 452 -13.64 -2.32 14.55
N TYR A 453 -12.64 -1.72 13.88
CA TYR A 453 -11.76 -2.44 12.95
C TYR A 453 -10.87 -3.46 13.66
N SER A 454 -10.39 -3.12 14.86
CA SER A 454 -9.54 -4.00 15.67
C SER A 454 -10.27 -5.16 16.35
N GLY A 455 -11.61 -5.13 16.40
CA GLY A 455 -12.41 -6.05 17.22
C GLY A 455 -12.25 -5.84 18.73
N ARG A 456 -11.66 -4.72 19.17
CA ARG A 456 -11.37 -4.41 20.57
C ARG A 456 -11.89 -3.05 21.03
N VAL A 457 -12.49 -2.27 20.12
CA VAL A 457 -13.08 -0.97 20.48
C VAL A 457 -14.32 -1.21 21.33
N PRO A 458 -14.37 -0.68 22.57
CA PRO A 458 -15.55 -0.82 23.42
C PRO A 458 -16.62 0.18 22.95
N VAL A 459 -17.45 -0.20 21.98
CA VAL A 459 -18.56 0.65 21.49
C VAL A 459 -19.76 0.50 22.42
N PHE A 460 -20.06 -0.73 22.82
CA PHE A 460 -21.17 -1.05 23.72
C PHE A 460 -20.68 -1.73 25.00
N THR A 461 -21.49 -1.61 26.05
CA THR A 461 -21.38 -2.49 27.23
C THR A 461 -22.46 -3.56 27.13
N ALA A 462 -22.23 -4.73 27.73
CA ALA A 462 -23.24 -5.80 27.76
C ALA A 462 -24.57 -5.29 28.36
N SER A 463 -24.50 -4.50 29.43
CA SER A 463 -25.69 -3.89 30.05
C SER A 463 -26.43 -2.92 29.14
N ALA A 464 -25.71 -2.15 28.30
CA ALA A 464 -26.35 -1.29 27.29
C ALA A 464 -27.05 -2.11 26.20
N LEU A 465 -26.41 -3.19 25.73
CA LEU A 465 -27.02 -4.11 24.75
C LEU A 465 -28.26 -4.81 25.32
N GLN A 466 -28.19 -5.32 26.56
CA GLN A 466 -29.34 -5.88 27.28
C GLN A 466 -30.47 -4.86 27.44
N SER A 467 -30.16 -3.60 27.75
CA SER A 467 -31.18 -2.57 27.86
C SER A 467 -31.86 -2.30 26.52
N MET A 468 -31.12 -2.33 25.42
CA MET A 468 -31.69 -2.17 24.08
C MET A 468 -32.54 -3.39 23.71
N GLU A 469 -32.11 -4.59 24.08
CA GLU A 469 -32.86 -5.83 23.91
C GLU A 469 -34.19 -5.84 24.64
N ARG A 470 -34.17 -5.55 25.95
CA ARG A 470 -35.40 -5.48 26.76
C ARG A 470 -36.37 -4.39 26.30
N SER A 471 -35.86 -3.32 25.68
CA SER A 471 -36.68 -2.25 25.11
C SER A 471 -37.27 -2.59 23.73
N GLY A 472 -36.93 -3.76 23.16
CA GLY A 472 -37.33 -4.16 21.81
C GLY A 472 -36.61 -3.41 20.69
N ARG A 473 -35.54 -2.66 21.02
CA ARG A 473 -34.81 -1.83 20.05
C ARG A 473 -33.85 -2.66 19.20
N VAL A 474 -33.32 -3.77 19.73
CA VAL A 474 -32.50 -4.75 19.01
C VAL A 474 -32.77 -6.13 19.58
N HIS A 475 -33.00 -7.14 18.76
CA HIS A 475 -33.21 -8.51 19.26
C HIS A 475 -32.34 -9.54 18.55
N LEU A 476 -31.63 -9.11 17.50
CA LEU A 476 -30.77 -9.95 16.68
C LEU A 476 -29.30 -9.61 16.88
N PHE A 477 -28.52 -10.64 17.17
CA PHE A 477 -27.08 -10.53 17.43
C PHE A 477 -26.31 -11.48 16.51
N ALA A 478 -25.41 -10.95 15.69
CA ALA A 478 -24.51 -11.70 14.84
C ALA A 478 -23.13 -11.79 15.49
N VAL A 479 -22.75 -13.00 15.93
CA VAL A 479 -21.53 -13.26 16.68
C VAL A 479 -20.54 -14.02 15.80
N SER A 480 -19.32 -13.50 15.70
CA SER A 480 -18.21 -14.16 15.04
C SER A 480 -17.70 -15.38 15.81
N SER A 481 -17.30 -16.43 15.08
CA SER A 481 -16.78 -17.67 15.69
C SER A 481 -15.52 -17.48 16.54
N GLY A 482 -14.82 -16.35 16.41
CA GLY A 482 -13.61 -15.99 17.14
C GLY A 482 -13.81 -14.94 18.24
N ALA A 483 -15.04 -14.50 18.50
CA ALA A 483 -15.35 -13.47 19.48
C ALA A 483 -14.88 -13.87 20.89
N SER A 484 -14.32 -12.92 21.66
CA SER A 484 -13.97 -13.17 23.06
C SER A 484 -15.21 -13.54 23.88
N LYS A 485 -15.06 -14.35 24.93
CA LYS A 485 -16.16 -14.58 25.89
C LYS A 485 -16.58 -13.31 26.63
N THR A 486 -15.70 -12.32 26.69
CA THR A 486 -15.94 -11.01 27.30
C THR A 486 -16.40 -9.98 26.27
N ASP A 487 -16.67 -10.40 25.03
CA ASP A 487 -17.24 -9.52 24.01
C ASP A 487 -18.71 -9.23 24.37
N PRO A 488 -19.13 -7.95 24.44
CA PRO A 488 -20.49 -7.58 24.83
C PRO A 488 -21.58 -8.23 23.97
N VAL A 489 -21.37 -8.32 22.66
CA VAL A 489 -22.36 -8.89 21.72
C VAL A 489 -22.49 -10.39 21.97
N ARG A 490 -21.36 -11.09 22.14
CA ARG A 490 -21.36 -12.51 22.49
C ARG A 490 -21.99 -12.78 23.86
N GLU A 491 -21.67 -11.96 24.86
CA GLU A 491 -22.19 -12.10 26.22
C GLU A 491 -23.73 -12.10 26.20
N VAL A 492 -24.34 -11.08 25.59
CA VAL A 492 -25.80 -10.98 25.49
C VAL A 492 -26.40 -12.08 24.63
N ALA A 493 -25.80 -12.38 23.46
CA ALA A 493 -26.32 -13.41 22.55
C ALA A 493 -26.36 -14.82 23.14
N THR A 494 -25.56 -15.08 24.20
CA THR A 494 -25.46 -16.40 24.85
C THR A 494 -26.17 -16.46 26.21
N GLU A 495 -26.89 -15.40 26.59
CA GLU A 495 -27.71 -15.38 27.79
C GLU A 495 -28.96 -16.27 27.69
N PRO A 496 -29.52 -16.73 28.84
CA PRO A 496 -30.81 -17.40 28.86
C PRO A 496 -31.91 -16.49 28.27
N GLY A 497 -32.60 -16.98 27.23
CA GLY A 497 -33.63 -16.22 26.51
C GLY A 497 -33.25 -15.90 25.05
N CYS A 498 -32.00 -16.13 24.68
CA CYS A 498 -31.52 -16.12 23.30
C CYS A 498 -31.39 -17.54 22.77
N HIS A 499 -31.63 -17.73 21.47
CA HIS A 499 -31.37 -18.98 20.78
C HIS A 499 -30.67 -18.74 19.44
N GLU A 500 -29.83 -19.68 19.04
CA GLU A 500 -29.16 -19.63 17.74
C GLU A 500 -30.19 -19.90 16.64
N VAL A 501 -30.33 -18.96 15.71
CA VAL A 501 -31.18 -19.10 14.52
C VAL A 501 -30.47 -19.97 13.50
N LYS A 502 -29.24 -19.60 13.14
CA LYS A 502 -28.38 -20.31 12.18
C LYS A 502 -26.96 -19.76 12.21
N ALA A 503 -26.00 -20.60 11.79
CA ALA A 503 -24.63 -20.19 11.49
C ALA A 503 -24.30 -20.30 9.99
N TRP A 504 -23.48 -19.39 9.49
CA TRP A 504 -22.96 -19.38 8.12
C TRP A 504 -21.44 -19.36 8.12
N GLN A 505 -20.85 -20.08 7.18
CA GLN A 505 -19.43 -19.91 6.86
C GLN A 505 -19.29 -18.70 5.93
N LEU A 506 -18.43 -17.75 6.32
CA LEU A 506 -18.20 -16.52 5.56
C LEU A 506 -16.85 -16.54 4.81
N GLY A 507 -15.99 -17.53 5.08
CA GLY A 507 -14.71 -17.70 4.40
C GLY A 507 -14.13 -19.13 4.51
N ASP A 508 -13.03 -19.37 3.81
CA ASP A 508 -12.30 -20.65 3.83
C ASP A 508 -11.72 -20.94 5.23
N PRO A 509 -11.92 -22.16 5.80
CA PRO A 509 -11.49 -22.50 7.16
C PRO A 509 -9.98 -22.33 7.42
N GLY A 510 -9.15 -22.34 6.37
CA GLY A 510 -7.69 -22.23 6.46
C GLY A 510 -7.11 -20.81 6.52
N LYS A 511 -7.95 -19.75 6.44
CA LYS A 511 -7.53 -18.34 6.58
C LYS A 511 -8.25 -17.61 7.72
N ALA A 512 -9.04 -18.33 8.50
CA ALA A 512 -9.62 -17.83 9.73
C ALA A 512 -8.52 -17.76 10.80
N GLY A 513 -8.05 -16.54 11.08
CA GLY A 513 -6.97 -16.31 12.04
C GLY A 513 -5.64 -16.06 11.36
N ASP A 514 -5.41 -14.78 11.06
CA ASP A 514 -4.16 -14.05 11.31
C ASP A 514 -4.00 -12.96 10.25
N THR A 515 -4.78 -11.88 10.36
CA THR A 515 -4.31 -10.61 9.81
C THR A 515 -3.35 -10.03 10.84
N ALA A 516 -2.18 -9.60 10.38
CA ALA A 516 -1.05 -9.12 11.18
C ALA A 516 -1.34 -8.03 12.23
N HIS A 517 -2.57 -7.52 12.28
CA HIS A 517 -3.02 -6.37 13.06
C HIS A 517 -4.23 -6.69 13.96
N GLY A 518 -4.55 -7.97 14.18
CA GLY A 518 -5.61 -8.39 15.08
C GLY A 518 -7.04 -8.28 14.52
N SER A 519 -7.23 -7.89 13.25
CA SER A 519 -8.55 -7.91 12.62
C SER A 519 -8.92 -9.32 12.17
N SER A 520 -9.70 -10.05 12.98
CA SER A 520 -10.22 -11.36 12.59
C SER A 520 -11.39 -11.16 11.62
N LYS A 521 -11.16 -11.40 10.32
CA LYS A 521 -12.29 -11.73 9.45
C LYS A 521 -12.88 -13.05 9.97
N PRO A 522 -14.18 -13.10 10.28
CA PRO A 522 -14.78 -14.30 10.84
C PRO A 522 -14.73 -15.46 9.83
N GLY A 523 -14.31 -16.64 10.28
CA GLY A 523 -14.45 -17.87 9.50
C GLY A 523 -15.92 -18.28 9.37
N SER A 524 -16.68 -18.12 10.46
CA SER A 524 -18.12 -18.23 10.48
C SER A 524 -18.77 -17.20 11.42
N VAL A 525 -20.06 -16.97 11.21
CA VAL A 525 -20.90 -16.08 12.02
C VAL A 525 -22.20 -16.81 12.34
N ALA A 526 -22.63 -16.73 13.60
CA ALA A 526 -23.91 -17.23 14.07
C ALA A 526 -24.85 -16.07 14.38
N LEU A 527 -26.09 -16.17 13.92
CA LEU A 527 -27.17 -15.25 14.27
C LEU A 527 -27.95 -15.81 15.44
N TYR A 528 -28.12 -14.99 16.47
CA TYR A 528 -28.91 -15.26 17.65
C TYR A 528 -30.13 -14.35 17.68
N SER A 529 -31.26 -14.88 18.13
CA SER A 529 -32.51 -14.16 18.35
C SER A 529 -32.87 -14.22 19.83
N CYS A 530 -33.01 -13.05 20.44
CA CYS A 530 -33.33 -12.83 21.85
C CYS A 530 -34.73 -12.22 21.97
N GLY A 531 -35.47 -12.50 23.04
CA GLY A 531 -36.75 -11.81 23.28
C GLY A 531 -37.96 -12.34 22.49
N GLY A 532 -37.98 -13.63 22.16
CA GLY A 532 -39.12 -14.34 21.53
C GLY A 532 -39.92 -15.26 22.46
N GLY A 533 -39.67 -15.23 23.77
CA GLY A 533 -40.26 -16.16 24.74
C GLY A 533 -41.31 -15.53 25.65
N ALA A 534 -42.56 -15.41 25.16
CA ALA A 534 -43.85 -15.49 25.86
C ALA A 534 -44.89 -14.51 25.29
N THR A 535 -45.69 -14.98 24.35
CA THR A 535 -47.14 -14.71 24.32
C THR A 535 -47.87 -16.02 24.16
#